data_AF-W2SVK6-F1
#
_entry.id   AF-W2SVK6-F1
#
_cell.length_a   1.000
_cell.length_b   1.000
_cell.length_c   1.000
_cell.angle_alpha   90.00
_cell.angle_beta   90.00
_cell.angle_gamma   90.00
#
_symmetry.space_group_name_H-M   'P 1'
#
loop_
_entity.id
_entity.type
_entity.pdbx_description
1 polymer ?
#
loop_
_entity_poly.entity_id
_entity_poly.type
_entity_poly.pdbx_seq_one_letter_code
_entity_poly.pdbx_strand_id
1 'polypeptide(L)'
;MTDDKPLTAFIPSDDAFSNNDFKKLASNEKLAETFVRRHIVEEPLCNFNLRRNSGEIRIQTYGNLNGEALKPTQTDGETFIDGARVEESEILLSNGVAYVMDSIIVGSHTTTHPGASRRRVANLLDIIS
;
A
#
# COMPACT_ATOMS: atom_id res chain seq x y z
N MET A 1 25.93 -15.27 -5.84
CA MET A 1 24.80 -14.42 -6.27
C MET A 1 23.81 -14.50 -5.13
N THR A 2 23.69 -13.45 -4.32
CA THR A 2 22.63 -13.44 -3.31
C THR A 2 21.30 -13.48 -4.06
N ASP A 3 20.44 -14.40 -3.67
CA ASP A 3 19.12 -14.65 -4.27
C ASP A 3 18.13 -13.57 -3.79
N ASP A 4 18.56 -12.32 -3.86
CA ASP A 4 17.83 -11.17 -3.35
C ASP A 4 16.71 -10.87 -4.34
N LYS A 5 15.47 -11.22 -3.94
CA LYS A 5 14.28 -10.89 -4.71
C LYS A 5 14.20 -9.37 -4.87
N PRO A 6 13.96 -8.85 -6.09
CA PRO A 6 13.86 -7.42 -6.30
C PRO A 6 12.63 -6.86 -5.57
N LEU A 7 12.79 -5.67 -4.99
CA LEU A 7 11.80 -5.02 -4.13
C LEU A 7 11.20 -3.77 -4.78
N THR A 8 10.07 -3.32 -4.25
CA THR A 8 9.56 -1.96 -4.50
C THR A 8 9.53 -1.18 -3.19
N ALA A 9 10.10 0.01 -3.20
CA ALA A 9 10.08 0.95 -2.08
C ALA A 9 9.22 2.17 -2.42
N PHE A 10 8.22 2.45 -1.60
CA PHE A 10 7.39 3.65 -1.66
C PHE A 10 7.89 4.64 -0.62
N ILE A 11 8.68 5.63 -1.02
CA ILE A 11 9.44 6.51 -0.11
C ILE A 11 8.69 7.84 0.02
N PRO A 12 8.17 8.21 1.21
CA PRO A 12 7.63 9.54 1.41
C PRO A 12 8.76 10.58 1.28
N SER A 13 8.49 11.70 0.62
CA SER A 13 9.41 12.84 0.55
C SER A 13 9.60 13.47 1.93
N ASP A 14 10.64 14.29 2.11
CA ASP A 14 10.87 14.99 3.39
C ASP A 14 9.66 15.88 3.76
N ASP A 15 9.01 16.49 2.77
CA ASP A 15 7.83 17.35 2.93
C ASP A 15 6.56 16.57 3.34
N ALA A 16 6.54 15.24 3.11
CA ALA A 16 5.43 14.36 3.50
C ALA A 16 5.34 14.17 5.03
N PHE A 17 6.41 14.48 5.78
CA PHE A 17 6.48 14.26 7.22
C PHE A 17 6.16 15.52 8.01
N SER A 18 5.28 15.40 9.01
CA SER A 18 5.17 16.43 10.04
C SER A 18 6.26 16.30 11.10
N ASN A 19 6.56 17.41 11.79
CA ASN A 19 7.43 17.40 12.97
C ASN A 19 7.00 16.39 14.06
N ASN A 20 5.70 16.10 14.14
CA ASN A 20 5.17 15.12 15.09
C ASN A 20 5.43 13.68 14.65
N ASP A 21 5.45 13.41 13.34
CA ASP A 21 5.72 12.08 12.80
C ASP A 21 7.18 11.69 13.05
N PHE A 22 8.12 12.61 12.77
CA PHE A 22 9.53 12.41 13.09
C PHE A 22 9.75 12.10 14.56
N LYS A 23 9.15 12.89 15.47
CA LYS A 23 9.29 12.66 16.92
C LYS A 23 8.76 11.29 17.32
N LYS A 24 7.60 10.87 16.80
CA LYS A 24 7.01 9.56 17.10
C LYS A 24 7.89 8.41 16.61
N LEU A 25 8.36 8.50 15.36
CA LEU A 25 9.19 7.47 14.74
C LEU A 25 10.56 7.38 15.42
N ALA A 26 11.21 8.52 15.70
CA ALA A 26 12.50 8.56 16.38
C ALA A 26 12.45 8.06 17.83
N SER A 27 11.31 8.21 18.50
CA SER A 27 11.15 7.81 19.91
C SER A 27 10.66 6.36 20.08
N ASN A 28 10.32 5.66 19.00
CA ASN A 28 9.75 4.31 19.06
C ASN A 28 10.26 3.44 17.90
N GLU A 29 11.30 2.66 18.18
CA GLU A 29 11.94 1.75 17.23
C GLU A 29 10.96 0.78 16.57
N LYS A 30 10.05 0.17 17.35
CA LYS A 30 9.05 -0.77 16.83
C LYS A 30 8.08 -0.10 15.86
N LEU A 31 7.73 1.15 16.13
CA LEU A 31 6.88 1.95 15.26
C LEU A 31 7.64 2.33 13.98
N ALA A 32 8.91 2.71 14.08
CA ALA A 32 9.78 2.96 12.94
C ALA A 32 9.98 1.72 12.05
N GLU A 33 10.21 0.55 12.64
CA GLU A 33 10.32 -0.71 11.91
C GLU A 33 9.01 -1.02 11.16
N THR A 34 7.87 -0.92 11.85
CA THR A 34 6.54 -1.12 11.24
C THR A 34 6.30 -0.11 10.12
N PHE A 35 6.74 1.13 10.30
CA PHE A 35 6.65 2.17 9.30
C PHE A 35 7.47 1.83 8.05
N VAL A 36 8.73 1.44 8.19
CA VAL A 36 9.58 1.08 7.04
C VAL A 36 9.00 -0.13 6.30
N ARG A 37 8.62 -1.18 7.04
CA ARG A 37 8.03 -2.39 6.46
C ARG A 37 6.71 -2.11 5.70
N ARG A 38 5.95 -1.09 6.10
CA ARG A 38 4.72 -0.68 5.39
C ARG A 38 4.98 -0.16 3.98
N HIS A 39 6.14 0.44 3.78
CA HIS A 39 6.53 1.12 2.56
C HIS A 39 7.30 0.22 1.59
N ILE A 40 7.45 -1.08 1.90
CA ILE A 40 8.21 -2.03 1.09
C ILE A 40 7.31 -3.19 0.65
N VAL A 41 7.40 -3.53 -0.63
CA VAL A 41 6.74 -4.70 -1.26
C VAL A 41 7.82 -5.63 -1.83
N GLU A 42 7.71 -6.94 -1.58
CA GLU A 42 8.63 -7.97 -2.10
C GLU A 42 8.34 -8.40 -3.53
N GLU A 43 8.07 -7.42 -4.40
CA GLU A 43 7.81 -7.60 -5.83
C GLU A 43 8.33 -6.37 -6.57
N PRO A 44 8.96 -6.51 -7.76
CA PRO A 44 9.33 -5.38 -8.60
C PRO A 44 8.10 -4.86 -9.34
N LEU A 45 7.51 -3.77 -8.83
CA LEU A 45 6.36 -3.12 -9.43
C LEU A 45 6.86 -2.01 -10.34
N CYS A 46 6.46 -2.06 -11.61
CA CYS A 46 6.63 -0.97 -12.55
C CYS A 46 5.31 -0.21 -12.77
N ASN A 47 5.35 0.90 -13.50
CA ASN A 47 4.19 1.70 -13.86
C ASN A 47 3.11 0.88 -14.56
N PHE A 48 3.48 -0.16 -15.30
CA PHE A 48 2.49 -1.07 -15.88
C PHE A 48 1.71 -1.85 -14.81
N ASN A 49 2.38 -2.30 -13.74
CA ASN A 49 1.73 -2.95 -12.60
C ASN A 49 0.82 -1.98 -11.84
N LEU A 50 1.29 -0.76 -11.59
CA LEU A 50 0.57 0.24 -10.80
C LEU A 50 -0.60 0.91 -11.54
N ARG A 51 -0.67 0.78 -12.87
CA ARG A 51 -1.76 1.33 -13.68
C ARG A 51 -3.01 0.45 -13.57
N ARG A 52 -4.15 1.10 -13.34
CA ARG A 52 -5.44 0.42 -13.45
C ARG A 52 -5.77 0.19 -14.92
N ASN A 53 -5.91 -1.07 -15.32
CA ASN A 53 -6.44 -1.38 -16.64
C ASN A 53 -7.97 -1.22 -16.65
N SER A 54 -8.49 -0.47 -17.62
CA SER A 54 -9.93 -0.15 -17.73
C SER A 54 -10.83 -1.38 -17.90
N GLY A 55 -10.28 -2.51 -18.33
CA GLY A 55 -10.98 -3.80 -18.42
C GLY A 55 -10.86 -4.70 -17.19
N GLU A 56 -10.16 -4.26 -16.14
CA GLU A 56 -9.86 -5.11 -14.98
C GLU A 56 -10.99 -5.05 -13.94
N ILE A 57 -11.68 -6.17 -13.78
CA ILE A 57 -12.79 -6.34 -12.81
C ILE A 57 -12.25 -6.49 -11.39
N ARG A 58 -11.00 -6.96 -11.25
CA ARG A 58 -10.37 -7.20 -9.95
C ARG A 58 -9.75 -5.91 -9.42
N ILE A 59 -9.85 -5.72 -8.11
CA ILE A 59 -9.06 -4.70 -7.42
C ILE A 59 -7.65 -5.27 -7.31
N GLN A 60 -6.70 -4.66 -8.01
CA GLN A 60 -5.28 -4.98 -7.85
C GLN A 60 -4.80 -4.46 -6.49
N THR A 61 -4.07 -5.28 -5.75
CA THR A 61 -3.48 -4.93 -4.46
C THR A 61 -2.13 -5.61 -4.31
N TYR A 62 -1.21 -4.97 -3.60
CA TYR A 62 0.13 -5.49 -3.34
C TYR A 62 0.36 -5.63 -1.84
N GLY A 63 0.83 -6.79 -1.40
CA GLY A 63 1.14 -7.03 0.01
C GLY A 63 2.47 -6.36 0.38
N ASN A 64 2.46 -5.45 1.35
CA ASN A 64 3.70 -4.93 1.93
C ASN A 64 4.31 -5.92 2.94
N LEU A 65 5.49 -5.60 3.49
CA LEU A 65 6.17 -6.46 4.48
C LEU A 65 5.39 -6.62 5.80
N ASN A 66 4.43 -5.74 6.09
CA ASN A 66 3.51 -5.91 7.22
C ASN A 66 2.34 -6.87 6.91
N GLY A 67 2.20 -7.32 5.66
CA GLY A 67 1.04 -8.10 5.21
C GLY A 67 -0.20 -7.26 4.93
N GLU A 68 -0.07 -5.93 4.88
CA GLU A 68 -1.16 -5.01 4.54
C GLU A 68 -1.26 -4.90 3.01
N ALA A 69 -2.49 -4.81 2.51
CA ALA A 69 -2.76 -4.66 1.09
C ALA A 69 -2.70 -3.18 0.69
N LEU A 70 -1.69 -2.82 -0.09
CA LEU A 70 -1.57 -1.51 -0.74
C LEU A 70 -2.37 -1.50 -2.03
N LYS A 71 -3.23 -0.49 -2.20
CA LYS A 71 -4.08 -0.35 -3.38
C LYS A 71 -3.58 0.80 -4.26
N PRO A 72 -3.12 0.51 -5.50
CA PRO A 72 -2.91 1.54 -6.48
C PRO A 72 -4.25 2.08 -7.01
N THR A 73 -4.30 3.38 -7.24
CA THR A 73 -5.39 4.06 -7.95
C THR A 73 -4.82 5.07 -8.93
N GLN A 74 -5.58 5.36 -9.99
CA GLN A 74 -5.22 6.39 -10.95
C GLN A 74 -6.37 7.39 -11.07
N THR A 75 -6.05 8.67 -10.94
CA THR A 75 -7.01 9.78 -11.04
C THR A 75 -6.34 10.90 -11.83
N ASP A 76 -7.02 11.39 -12.86
CA ASP A 76 -6.54 12.49 -13.71
C ASP A 76 -5.11 12.31 -14.28
N GLY A 77 -4.72 11.06 -14.53
CA GLY A 77 -3.39 10.70 -15.04
C GLY A 77 -2.30 10.57 -13.96
N GLU A 78 -2.59 10.93 -12.72
CA GLU A 78 -1.71 10.75 -11.56
C GLU A 78 -1.92 9.38 -10.91
N THR A 79 -0.83 8.79 -10.41
CA THR A 79 -0.83 7.51 -9.70
C THR A 79 -0.82 7.75 -8.20
N PHE A 80 -1.63 6.99 -7.47
CA PHE A 80 -1.70 7.04 -6.01
C PHE A 80 -1.58 5.63 -5.42
N ILE A 81 -0.96 5.51 -4.27
CA ILE A 81 -0.85 4.27 -3.49
C ILE A 81 -1.49 4.52 -2.13
N ASP A 82 -2.63 3.88 -1.87
CA ASP A 82 -3.45 4.11 -0.66
C ASP A 82 -3.74 5.60 -0.38
N GLY A 83 -3.87 6.39 -1.45
CA GLY A 83 -4.15 7.83 -1.38
C GLY A 83 -2.92 8.73 -1.32
N ALA A 84 -1.72 8.20 -1.14
CA ALA A 84 -0.48 8.95 -1.29
C ALA A 84 -0.14 9.10 -2.77
N ARG A 85 0.10 10.32 -3.25
CA ARG A 85 0.39 10.56 -4.68
C ARG A 85 1.85 10.24 -4.97
N VAL A 86 2.10 9.62 -6.11
CA VAL A 86 3.46 9.40 -6.62
C VAL A 86 3.96 10.67 -7.29
N GLU A 87 5.02 11.26 -6.74
CA GLU A 87 5.69 12.46 -7.26
C GLU A 87 6.80 12.09 -8.25
N GLU A 88 7.59 11.07 -7.91
CA GLU A 88 8.62 10.51 -8.78
C GLU A 88 8.41 9.02 -8.94
N SER A 89 8.42 8.55 -10.19
CA SER A 89 8.06 7.17 -10.53
C SER A 89 9.24 6.41 -11.15
N GLU A 90 9.30 5.10 -10.88
CA GLU A 90 10.24 4.16 -11.52
C GLU A 90 11.73 4.51 -11.37
N ILE A 91 12.15 4.90 -10.17
CA ILE A 91 13.59 5.07 -9.88
C ILE A 91 14.24 3.69 -9.84
N LEU A 92 15.07 3.39 -10.84
CA LEU A 92 15.77 2.11 -10.99
C LEU A 92 16.90 1.97 -9.96
N LEU A 93 16.86 0.89 -9.18
CA LEU A 93 17.90 0.52 -8.21
C LEU A 93 18.50 -0.83 -8.59
N SER A 94 19.69 -1.15 -8.06
CA SER A 94 20.35 -2.44 -8.33
C SER A 94 19.56 -3.66 -7.85
N ASN A 95 18.63 -3.47 -6.92
CA ASN A 95 17.85 -4.52 -6.25
C ASN A 95 16.34 -4.21 -6.24
N GLY A 96 15.84 -3.34 -7.11
CA GLY A 96 14.44 -2.97 -7.10
C GLY A 96 14.09 -1.68 -7.79
N VAL A 97 12.93 -1.15 -7.43
CA VAL A 97 12.38 0.11 -7.93
C VAL A 97 11.93 0.96 -6.76
N ALA A 98 12.15 2.27 -6.83
CA ALA A 98 11.63 3.22 -5.86
C ALA A 98 10.64 4.21 -6.49
N TYR A 99 9.71 4.65 -5.66
CA TYR A 99 8.70 5.66 -5.97
C TYR A 99 8.71 6.69 -4.84
N VAL A 100 8.81 7.97 -5.17
CA VAL A 100 8.71 9.05 -4.18
C VAL A 100 7.26 9.50 -4.08
N MET A 101 6.77 9.73 -2.86
CA MET A 101 5.39 10.09 -2.60
C MET A 101 5.24 11.36 -1.76
N ASP A 102 4.16 12.09 -1.99
CA ASP A 102 3.84 13.34 -1.27
C ASP A 102 3.31 13.13 0.15
N SER A 103 3.02 11.89 0.53
CA SER A 103 2.37 11.53 1.78
C SER A 103 2.89 10.19 2.30
N ILE A 104 2.83 10.01 3.62
CA ILE A 104 3.07 8.74 4.29
C ILE A 104 1.91 7.78 4.01
N ILE A 105 2.21 6.50 3.74
CA ILE A 105 1.19 5.44 3.76
C ILE A 105 0.81 5.18 5.22
N VAL A 106 -0.37 5.65 5.61
CA VAL A 106 -0.96 5.33 6.91
C VAL A 106 -1.62 3.98 6.78
N GLY A 107 -1.15 2.99 7.55
CA GLY A 107 -1.73 1.66 7.53
C GLY A 107 -3.24 1.76 7.71
N SER A 108 -4.00 1.09 6.85
CA SER A 108 -5.42 0.97 7.09
C SER A 108 -5.59 0.14 8.35
N HIS A 109 -5.81 0.80 9.49
CA HIS A 109 -6.63 0.23 10.53
C HIS A 109 -8.01 0.06 9.90
N THR A 110 -8.21 -1.00 9.11
CA THR A 110 -9.43 -1.75 9.32
C THR A 110 -9.32 -2.26 10.75
N THR A 111 -9.74 -1.40 11.69
CA THR A 111 -10.60 -1.87 12.75
C THR A 111 -11.78 -2.49 12.02
N THR A 112 -11.61 -3.73 11.54
CA THR A 112 -12.71 -4.66 11.47
C THR A 112 -13.09 -4.82 12.93
N HIS A 113 -13.93 -3.92 13.42
CA HIS A 113 -14.72 -4.20 14.58
C HIS A 113 -15.44 -5.51 14.23
N PRO A 114 -15.17 -6.63 14.91
CA PRO A 114 -15.94 -7.84 14.67
C PRO A 114 -17.33 -7.60 15.27
N GLY A 115 -18.19 -6.87 14.55
CA GLY A 115 -19.42 -6.40 15.15
C GLY A 115 -20.28 -5.44 14.32
N ALA A 116 -20.38 -5.57 12.99
CA ALA A 116 -21.54 -5.01 12.25
C ALA A 116 -21.68 -5.59 10.83
N SER A 117 -21.52 -6.90 10.67
CA SER A 117 -22.13 -7.60 9.54
C SER A 117 -22.53 -8.98 10.02
N ARG A 118 -23.68 -9.04 10.71
CA ARG A 118 -24.53 -10.22 10.58
C ARG A 118 -24.99 -10.25 9.12
N ARG A 119 -24.14 -10.71 8.20
CA ARG A 119 -24.64 -11.37 7.01
C ARG A 119 -25.40 -12.56 7.54
N ARG A 120 -26.73 -12.41 7.69
CA ARG A 120 -27.60 -13.58 7.72
C ARG A 120 -27.29 -14.29 6.42
N VAL A 121 -26.59 -15.41 6.50
CA VAL A 121 -26.60 -16.41 5.44
C VAL A 121 -28.05 -16.85 5.33
N ALA A 122 -28.81 -16.15 4.48
CA ALA A 122 -30.11 -16.64 4.06
C ALA A 122 -29.81 -17.79 3.10
N ASN A 123 -30.27 -18.99 3.46
CA ASN A 123 -30.26 -20.08 2.51
C ASN A 123 -31.15 -19.67 1.33
N LEU A 124 -30.66 -19.88 0.11
CA LEU A 124 -31.40 -19.55 -1.12
C LEU A 124 -32.76 -20.29 -1.17
N LEU A 125 -32.87 -21.41 -0.46
CA LEU A 125 -34.09 -22.22 -0.35
C LEU A 125 -35.19 -21.59 0.54
N ASP A 126 -34.88 -20.64 1.42
CA ASP A 126 -35.88 -20.00 2.31
C ASP A 126 -36.62 -18.83 1.63
N ILE A 127 -36.25 -18.44 0.42
CA ILE A 127 -36.84 -17.31 -0.33
C ILE A 127 -37.99 -17.77 -1.24
N ILE A 128 -38.11 -19.08 -1.51
CA ILE A 128 -39.02 -19.64 -2.52
C ILE A 128 -40.09 -20.57 -1.90
N SER A 129 -40.47 -20.36 -0.63
CA SER A 129 -41.64 -21.02 -0.02
C SER A 129 -42.66 -20.00 0.47
#